data_AF-A0A7J3EEP0-F1
#
_entry.id   AF-A0A7J3EEP0-F1
#
_cell.length_a   1.000
_cell.length_b   1.000
_cell.length_c   1.000
_cell.angle_alpha   90.00
_cell.angle_beta   90.00
_cell.angle_gamma   90.00
#
_symmetry.space_group_name_H-M   'P 1'
#
loop_
_entity.id
_entity.type
_entity.pdbx_description
1 polymer ?
#
loop_
_entity_poly.entity_id
_entity_poly.type
_entity_poly.pdbx_seq_one_letter_code
_entity_poly.pdbx_strand_id
1 'polypeptide(L)'
;MRIDLTKLFHIHRFYEVKRKRLKQKASKKPSLRKVLAKYSKWEKNRVNDFIYRLTTSIAREFKDYVHRFEDLKKNMMFNSPKKHNRNISKSDWRTITILMNYKAKATFLNLKNSMKRCSC
;
A
#
# COMPACT_ATOMS: atom_id res chain seq x y z
N MET A 1 -0.74 15.30 8.67
CA MET A 1 -0.71 14.02 9.42
C MET A 1 0.23 13.04 8.72
N ARG A 2 1.17 12.42 9.43
CA ARG A 2 1.99 11.33 8.87
C ARG A 2 1.35 10.00 9.26
N ILE A 3 0.90 9.23 8.29
CA ILE A 3 0.31 7.90 8.51
C ILE A 3 1.45 6.88 8.54
N ASP A 4 1.57 6.13 9.63
CA ASP A 4 2.57 5.06 9.72
C ASP A 4 2.15 3.83 8.90
N LEU A 5 2.82 3.62 7.77
CA LEU A 5 2.64 2.44 6.90
C LEU A 5 3.63 1.31 7.22
N THR A 6 4.42 1.42 8.29
CA THR A 6 5.42 0.42 8.69
C THR A 6 4.77 -0.96 8.89
N LYS A 7 3.58 -0.99 9.49
CA LYS A 7 2.81 -2.24 9.67
C LYS A 7 2.45 -2.93 8.35
N LEU A 8 2.05 -2.15 7.34
CA LEU A 8 1.76 -2.68 6.00
C LEU A 8 3.01 -3.27 5.35
N PHE A 9 4.15 -2.58 5.49
CA PHE A 9 5.43 -3.08 5.00
C PHE A 9 5.84 -4.40 5.65
N HIS A 10 5.66 -4.54 6.97
CA HIS A 10 5.95 -5.80 7.68
C HIS A 10 5.08 -6.95 7.20
N ILE A 11 3.78 -6.72 6.95
CA ILE A 11 2.87 -7.74 6.41
C ILE A 11 3.39 -8.22 5.05
N HIS A 12 3.65 -7.31 4.12
CA HIS A 12 4.19 -7.68 2.80
C HIS A 12 5.50 -8.43 2.91
N ARG A 13 6.43 -7.95 3.76
CA ARG A 13 7.74 -8.60 3.93
C ARG A 13 7.61 -10.02 4.46
N PHE A 14 6.76 -10.24 5.45
CA PHE A 14 6.54 -11.56 6.04
C PHE A 14 5.98 -12.56 5.02
N TYR A 15 4.94 -12.19 4.28
CA TYR A 15 4.35 -13.06 3.27
C TYR A 15 5.24 -13.24 2.03
N GLU A 16 6.01 -12.22 1.64
CA GLU A 16 7.02 -12.31 0.58
C GLU A 16 8.07 -13.39 0.89
N VAL A 17 8.63 -13.40 2.11
CA VAL A 17 9.61 -14.39 2.53
C VAL A 17 9.01 -15.80 2.52
N LYS A 18 7.79 -15.97 3.05
CA LYS A 18 7.09 -17.26 3.02
C LYS A 18 6.82 -17.75 1.60
N ARG A 19 6.33 -16.88 0.71
CA ARG A 19 6.10 -17.21 -0.70
C ARG A 19 7.38 -17.55 -1.44
N LYS A 20 8.50 -16.88 -1.17
CA LYS A 20 9.79 -17.19 -1.81
C LYS A 20 10.23 -18.62 -1.50
N ARG A 21 10.15 -19.02 -0.22
CA ARG A 21 10.44 -20.39 0.21
C ARG A 21 9.49 -21.41 -0.43
N LEU A 22 8.19 -21.10 -0.47
CA LEU A 22 7.20 -21.97 -1.10
C LEU A 22 7.37 -22.07 -2.62
N LYS A 23 7.75 -20.99 -3.32
CA LYS A 23 8.02 -21.01 -4.77
C LYS A 23 9.14 -21.99 -5.12
N GLN A 24 10.25 -21.96 -4.36
CA GLN A 24 11.37 -22.88 -4.57
C GLN A 24 10.92 -24.35 -4.44
N LYS A 25 10.11 -24.66 -3.42
CA LYS A 25 9.53 -26.00 -3.24
C LYS A 25 8.50 -26.35 -4.32
N ALA A 26 7.67 -25.39 -4.71
CA ALA A 26 6.64 -25.58 -5.74
C ALA A 26 7.22 -25.79 -7.15
N SER A 27 8.45 -25.32 -7.40
CA SER A 27 9.18 -25.62 -8.63
C SER A 27 9.45 -27.12 -8.77
N LYS A 28 9.66 -27.82 -7.65
CA LYS A 28 9.92 -29.27 -7.61
C LYS A 28 8.65 -30.08 -7.40
N LYS A 29 7.61 -29.48 -6.78
CA LYS A 29 6.34 -30.12 -6.47
C LYS A 29 5.15 -29.24 -6.86
N PRO A 30 4.53 -29.45 -8.04
CA PRO A 30 3.50 -28.55 -8.56
C PRO A 30 2.22 -28.51 -7.70
N SER A 31 1.93 -29.53 -6.89
CA SER A 31 0.78 -29.52 -5.97
C SER A 31 0.85 -28.41 -4.91
N LEU A 32 2.06 -27.89 -4.61
CA LEU A 32 2.25 -26.74 -3.70
C LEU A 32 1.84 -25.40 -4.33
N ARG A 33 1.55 -25.34 -5.65
CA ARG A 33 1.03 -24.13 -6.30
C ARG A 33 -0.31 -23.70 -5.69
N LYS A 34 -1.18 -24.65 -5.30
CA LYS A 34 -2.44 -24.37 -4.60
C LYS A 34 -2.20 -23.67 -3.26
N VAL A 35 -1.18 -24.12 -2.51
CA VAL A 35 -0.78 -23.52 -1.24
C VAL A 35 -0.24 -22.10 -1.47
N LEU A 36 0.57 -21.90 -2.52
CA LEU A 36 1.07 -20.57 -2.87
C LEU A 36 -0.08 -19.59 -3.17
N ALA A 37 -1.08 -20.01 -3.95
CA ALA A 37 -2.27 -19.21 -4.23
C ALA A 37 -3.04 -18.86 -2.93
N LYS A 38 -3.19 -19.82 -2.02
CA LYS A 38 -3.80 -19.61 -0.70
C LYS A 38 -3.07 -18.54 0.11
N TYR A 39 -1.74 -18.62 0.20
CA TYR A 39 -0.93 -17.62 0.91
C TYR A 39 -0.97 -16.23 0.26
N SER A 40 -1.01 -16.16 -1.08
CA SER A 40 -1.21 -14.88 -1.78
C SER A 40 -2.58 -14.26 -1.48
N LYS A 41 -3.65 -15.08 -1.47
CA LYS A 41 -5.00 -14.62 -1.09
C LYS A 41 -5.03 -14.12 0.36
N TRP A 42 -4.36 -14.83 1.27
CA TRP A 42 -4.29 -14.46 2.69
C TRP A 42 -3.54 -13.15 2.92
N GLU A 43 -2.40 -12.93 2.25
CA GLU A 43 -1.72 -11.64 2.31
C GLU A 43 -2.66 -10.53 1.83
N LYS A 44 -3.28 -10.70 0.65
CA LYS A 44 -4.18 -9.69 0.07
C LYS A 44 -5.34 -9.37 1.02
N ASN A 45 -5.94 -10.39 1.64
CA ASN A 45 -7.01 -10.18 2.61
C ASN A 45 -6.53 -9.40 3.84
N ARG A 46 -5.34 -9.70 4.37
CA ARG A 46 -4.79 -9.03 5.56
C ARG A 46 -4.36 -7.60 5.29
N VAL A 47 -3.81 -7.36 4.10
CA VAL A 47 -3.50 -6.03 3.57
C VAL A 47 -4.78 -5.21 3.43
N ASN A 48 -5.81 -5.78 2.79
CA ASN A 48 -7.10 -5.12 2.63
C ASN A 48 -7.73 -4.78 3.98
N ASP A 49 -7.75 -5.71 4.94
CA ASP A 49 -8.29 -5.46 6.29
C ASP A 49 -7.58 -4.28 6.96
N PHE A 50 -6.25 -4.24 6.91
CA PHE A 50 -5.47 -3.13 7.44
C PHE A 50 -5.85 -1.79 6.76
N ILE A 51 -5.92 -1.77 5.43
CA ILE A 51 -6.30 -0.57 4.67
C ILE A 51 -7.74 -0.15 4.99
N TYR A 52 -8.68 -1.08 5.10
CA TYR A 52 -10.07 -0.78 5.45
C TYR A 52 -10.17 -0.16 6.84
N ARG A 53 -9.46 -0.70 7.83
CA ARG A 53 -9.43 -0.15 9.20
C ARG A 53 -8.79 1.24 9.22
N LEU A 54 -7.68 1.41 8.51
CA LEU A 54 -6.99 2.70 8.38
C LEU A 54 -7.91 3.76 7.75
N THR A 55 -8.45 3.48 6.57
CA THR A 55 -9.31 4.42 5.83
C THR A 55 -10.60 4.73 6.58
N THR A 56 -11.16 3.76 7.30
CA THR A 56 -12.35 3.97 8.14
C THR A 56 -12.03 4.83 9.37
N SER A 57 -10.87 4.63 10.01
CA SER A 57 -10.43 5.48 11.12
C SER A 57 -10.27 6.92 10.67
N ILE A 58 -9.56 7.13 9.56
CA ILE A 58 -9.33 8.46 8.97
C ILE A 58 -10.66 9.12 8.58
N ALA A 59 -11.54 8.41 7.87
CA ALA A 59 -12.82 8.95 7.45
C ALA A 59 -13.74 9.32 8.63
N ARG A 60 -13.65 8.61 9.76
CA ARG A 60 -14.39 8.93 10.99
C ARG A 60 -13.81 10.15 11.71
N GLU A 61 -12.50 10.20 11.85
CA GLU A 61 -11.78 11.27 12.56
C GLU A 61 -11.91 12.61 11.85
N PHE A 62 -12.01 12.58 10.51
CA PHE A 62 -12.01 13.77 9.67
C PHE A 62 -13.29 13.90 8.83
N LYS A 63 -14.44 13.51 9.41
CA LYS A 63 -15.74 13.49 8.71
C LYS A 63 -16.12 14.85 8.09
N ASP A 64 -15.70 15.94 8.73
CA ASP A 64 -16.01 17.32 8.32
C ASP A 64 -14.86 18.02 7.55
N TYR A 65 -13.75 17.30 7.31
CA TYR A 65 -12.58 17.85 6.62
C TYR A 65 -12.46 17.29 5.20
N VAL A 66 -12.19 18.18 4.25
CA VAL A 66 -11.82 17.79 2.88
C VAL A 66 -10.42 17.20 2.91
N HIS A 67 -10.33 15.90 2.71
CA HIS A 67 -9.05 15.20 2.65
C HIS A 67 -8.36 15.50 1.32
N ARG A 68 -7.26 16.26 1.37
CA ARG A 68 -6.36 16.42 0.23
C ARG A 68 -5.33 15.30 0.22
N PHE A 69 -5.37 14.49 -0.82
CA PHE A 69 -4.29 13.56 -1.13
C PHE A 69 -3.39 14.17 -2.20
N GLU A 70 -2.08 14.07 -2.02
CA GLU A 70 -1.15 14.30 -3.12
C GLU A 70 -1.33 13.20 -4.17
N ASP A 71 -1.57 13.61 -5.42
CA ASP A 71 -1.63 12.71 -6.57
C ASP A 71 -0.21 12.16 -6.84
N LEU A 72 0.12 11.09 -6.12
CA LEU A 72 1.39 10.38 -6.28
C LEU A 72 1.38 9.61 -7.61
N LYS A 73 1.76 10.27 -8.69
CA LYS A 73 2.04 9.63 -9.98
C LYS A 73 3.20 8.64 -9.81
N LYS A 74 2.87 7.37 -9.56
CA LYS A 74 3.84 6.27 -9.33
C LYS A 74 4.96 6.24 -10.38
N ASN A 75 4.67 6.56 -11.64
CA ASN A 75 5.65 6.56 -12.73
C ASN A 75 6.82 7.53 -12.51
N MET A 76 6.61 8.68 -11.85
CA MET A 76 7.67 9.65 -11.57
C MET A 76 8.43 9.36 -10.26
N MET A 77 7.93 8.44 -9.43
CA MET A 77 8.57 8.08 -8.15
C MET A 77 9.61 6.95 -8.29
N PHE A 78 9.67 6.28 -9.46
CA PHE A 78 10.63 5.20 -9.73
C PHE A 78 12.06 5.68 -10.10
N ASN A 79 12.36 6.97 -9.92
CA ASN A 79 13.66 7.56 -10.27
C ASN A 79 14.73 7.40 -9.17
N SER A 80 14.40 6.70 -8.08
CA SER A 80 15.22 6.55 -6.88
C SER A 80 15.86 5.15 -6.76
N PRO A 81 16.83 4.94 -5.84
CA PRO A 81 17.55 3.67 -5.71
C PRO A 81 16.60 2.45 -5.55
N LYS A 82 17.03 1.27 -6.02
CA LYS A 82 16.23 0.02 -6.07
C LYS A 82 15.46 -0.28 -4.77
N LYS A 83 16.01 0.05 -3.60
CA LYS A 83 15.37 -0.14 -2.29
C LYS A 83 14.14 0.77 -2.11
N HIS A 84 14.24 2.04 -2.49
CA HIS A 84 13.15 3.00 -2.44
C HIS A 84 12.01 2.58 -3.38
N ASN A 85 12.34 2.20 -4.61
CA ASN A 85 11.37 1.72 -5.60
C ASN A 85 10.65 0.45 -5.14
N ARG A 86 11.35 -0.47 -4.46
CA ARG A 86 10.76 -1.67 -3.83
C ARG A 86 9.84 -1.33 -2.66
N ASN A 87 10.06 -0.23 -1.96
CA ASN A 87 9.17 0.22 -0.90
C ASN A 87 7.91 0.87 -1.50
N ILE A 88 8.05 1.74 -2.51
CA ILE A 88 6.91 2.33 -3.24
C ILE A 88 6.02 1.26 -3.87
N SER A 89 6.61 0.21 -4.45
CA SER A 89 5.82 -0.87 -5.06
C SER A 89 5.01 -1.67 -4.05
N LYS A 90 5.45 -1.71 -2.78
CA LYS A 90 4.75 -2.35 -1.66
C LYS A 90 3.73 -1.44 -0.99
N SER A 91 3.71 -0.16 -1.33
CA SER A 91 2.68 0.76 -0.87
C SER A 91 1.43 0.64 -1.77
N ASP A 92 0.33 0.15 -1.19
CA ASP A 92 -0.99 0.03 -1.81
C ASP A 92 -1.72 1.38 -1.94
N TRP A 93 -0.99 2.43 -2.32
CA TRP A 93 -1.49 3.80 -2.37
C TRP A 93 -2.76 3.91 -3.22
N ARG A 94 -2.81 3.24 -4.38
CA ARG A 94 -3.98 3.22 -5.26
C ARG A 94 -5.23 2.70 -4.54
N THR A 95 -5.09 1.63 -3.75
CA THR A 95 -6.21 1.03 -3.01
C THR A 95 -6.67 1.95 -1.88
N ILE A 96 -5.73 2.50 -1.12
CA ILE A 96 -6.00 3.48 -0.05
C ILE A 96 -6.77 4.67 -0.63
N THR A 97 -6.29 5.23 -1.73
CA THR A 97 -6.89 6.35 -2.42
C THR A 97 -8.32 6.08 -2.89
N ILE A 98 -8.57 4.93 -3.53
CA ILE A 98 -9.93 4.54 -3.99
C ILE A 98 -10.89 4.45 -2.80
N LEU A 99 -10.45 3.79 -1.72
CA LEU A 99 -11.27 3.63 -0.52
C LEU A 99 -11.50 4.94 0.22
N MET A 100 -10.52 5.83 0.24
CA MET A 100 -10.68 7.16 0.82
C MET A 100 -11.71 7.97 0.03
N ASN A 101 -11.63 8.04 -1.30
CA ASN A 101 -12.64 8.73 -2.12
C ASN A 101 -14.05 8.20 -1.90
N TYR A 102 -14.18 6.88 -1.73
CA TYR A 102 -15.47 6.26 -1.45
C TYR A 102 -16.01 6.62 -0.05
N LYS A 103 -15.14 6.68 0.97
CA LYS A 103 -15.56 6.86 2.38
C LYS A 103 -15.64 8.31 2.82
N ALA A 104 -14.82 9.19 2.27
CA ALA A 104 -14.76 10.61 2.56
C ALA A 104 -14.60 11.33 1.23
N LYS A 105 -15.46 12.31 0.90
CA LYS A 105 -15.36 13.08 -0.35
C LYS A 105 -13.97 13.72 -0.48
N ALA A 106 -13.05 13.02 -1.13
CA ALA A 106 -11.65 13.40 -1.23
C ALA A 106 -11.38 13.95 -2.62
N THR A 107 -10.76 15.13 -2.67
CA THR A 107 -10.40 15.82 -3.90
C THR A 107 -8.89 15.71 -4.11
N PHE A 108 -8.51 15.29 -5.32
CA PHE A 108 -7.11 15.23 -5.74
C PHE A 108 -6.62 16.61 -6.17
N LEU A 109 -5.44 17.01 -5.69
CA LEU A 109 -4.68 18.10 -6.28
C LEU A 109 -3.43 17.53 -6.94
N ASN A 110 -3.25 17.85 -8.23
CA ASN A 110 -2.00 17.62 -8.95
C ASN A 110 -0.96 18.62 -8.43
N LEU A 111 -0.30 18.32 -7.32
CA LEU A 111 0.78 19.14 -6.79
C LEU A 111 2.10 18.71 -7.43
N LYS A 112 2.44 19.33 -8.55
CA LYS A 112 3.71 19.11 -9.26
C LYS A 112 4.95 19.55 -8.45
N ASN A 113 4.79 20.22 -7.29
CA ASN A 113 5.87 20.93 -6.57
C ASN A 113 5.80 20.93 -5.02
N SER A 114 4.93 20.16 -4.36
CA SER A 114 4.76 20.28 -2.88
C SER A 114 5.92 19.72 -2.06
N MET A 115 6.69 18.75 -2.56
CA MET A 115 7.84 18.18 -1.84
C MET A 115 9.07 19.12 -1.73
N LYS A 116 9.07 20.30 -2.37
CA LYS A 116 10.25 21.19 -2.42
C LYS A 116 10.21 22.41 -1.50
N ARG A 117 9.13 22.65 -0.73
CA ARG A 117 9.13 23.76 0.23
C ARG A 117 9.20 23.23 1.66
N CYS A 118 10.31 23.50 2.34
CA CYS A 118 10.33 23.58 3.79
C CYS A 118 9.41 24.75 4.18
N SER A 119 8.47 24.49 5.10
CA SER A 119 7.81 25.57 5.84
C SER A 119 8.86 26.14 6.79
N CYS A 120 9.35 27.35 6.51
CA CYS A 120 10.06 28.15 7.49
C CYS A 120 9.10 28.57 8.60
#